data_AF-A0A350PFJ1-F1
#
_entry.id   AF-A0A350PFJ1-F1
#
_cell.length_a   1.000
_cell.length_b   1.000
_cell.length_c   1.000
_cell.angle_alpha   90.00
_cell.angle_beta   90.00
_cell.angle_gamma   90.00
#
_symmetry.space_group_name_H-M   'P 1'
#
loop_
_entity.id
_entity.type
_entity.pdbx_description
1 polymer ?
#
loop_
_entity_poly.entity_id
_entity_poly.type
_entity_poly.pdbx_seq_one_letter_code
_entity_poly.pdbx_strand_id
1 'polypeptide(L)'
;KKKGQEREVAEKHLKQLKKYLESLECRRKPLMAYFGETYPNDECGMCDNCLSVDDDVEDLTIQAQQFLSTIIRSGEKFGATHIADILRGSKAKKVLENEHEKLSTYGIGLEFSKDQWM
;
A
#
# COMPACT_ATOMS: atom_id res chain seq x y z
N LYS A 1 4.28 24.25 28.78
CA LYS A 1 4.25 23.79 27.36
C LYS A 1 3.28 22.61 27.26
N LYS A 2 1.99 22.85 26.95
CA LYS A 2 0.94 21.81 26.82
C LYS A 2 0.82 21.20 25.40
N LYS A 3 1.46 21.81 24.39
CA LYS A 3 1.38 21.38 22.96
C LYS A 3 1.89 19.97 22.64
N GLY A 4 2.75 19.38 23.47
CA GLY A 4 3.35 18.07 23.19
C GLY A 4 2.37 16.92 23.40
N GLN A 5 1.67 16.92 24.54
CA GLN A 5 0.76 15.84 24.93
C GLN A 5 -0.51 15.80 24.07
N GLU A 6 -1.09 16.97 23.75
CA GLU A 6 -2.26 17.05 22.86
C GLU A 6 -1.95 16.52 21.46
N ARG A 7 -0.75 16.83 20.94
CA ARG A 7 -0.27 16.33 19.65
C ARG A 7 -0.09 14.82 19.65
N GLU A 8 0.54 14.28 20.69
CA GLU A 8 0.76 12.83 20.82
C GLU A 8 -0.58 12.06 20.89
N VAL A 9 -1.55 12.59 21.64
CA VAL A 9 -2.91 12.03 21.71
C VAL A 9 -3.60 12.09 20.34
N ALA A 10 -3.50 13.21 19.62
CA ALA A 10 -4.07 13.33 18.27
C ALA A 10 -3.41 12.37 17.26
N GLU A 11 -2.10 12.20 17.31
CA GLU A 11 -1.37 11.25 16.47
C GLU A 11 -1.79 9.80 16.76
N LYS A 12 -2.03 9.46 18.03
CA LYS A 12 -2.57 8.16 18.43
C LYS A 12 -3.97 7.92 17.85
N HIS A 13 -4.89 8.87 17.98
CA HIS A 13 -6.24 8.75 17.43
C HIS A 13 -6.23 8.64 15.90
N LEU A 14 -5.39 9.42 15.21
CA LEU A 14 -5.23 9.32 13.77
C LEU A 14 -4.73 7.94 13.35
N LYS A 15 -3.75 7.38 14.07
CA LYS A 15 -3.24 6.02 13.80
C LYS A 15 -4.33 4.96 13.99
N GLN A 16 -5.16 5.09 15.02
CA GLN A 16 -6.29 4.19 15.25
C GLN A 16 -7.34 4.29 14.15
N LEU A 17 -7.67 5.51 13.71
CA LEU A 17 -8.60 5.74 12.60
C LEU A 17 -8.08 5.15 11.28
N LYS A 18 -6.80 5.36 10.95
CA LYS A 18 -6.18 4.74 9.77
C LYS A 18 -6.30 3.23 9.79
N LYS A 19 -5.96 2.60 10.92
CA LYS A 19 -6.10 1.16 11.09
C LYS A 19 -7.56 0.68 10.91
N TYR A 20 -8.54 1.46 11.37
CA TYR A 20 -9.96 1.16 11.16
C TYR A 20 -10.36 1.22 9.68
N LEU A 21 -9.86 2.21 8.94
CA LEU A 21 -10.17 2.39 7.52
C LEU A 21 -9.55 1.28 6.64
N GLU A 22 -8.31 0.91 6.93
CA GLU A 22 -7.51 -0.08 6.19
C GLU A 22 -7.77 -1.54 6.61
N SER A 23 -8.59 -1.76 7.64
CA SER A 23 -8.90 -3.10 8.13
C SER A 23 -9.74 -3.89 7.13
N LEU A 24 -9.37 -5.16 6.90
CA LEU A 24 -10.18 -6.14 6.16
C LEU A 24 -11.19 -6.88 7.06
N GLU A 25 -11.02 -6.82 8.38
CA GLU A 25 -11.98 -7.42 9.33
C GLU A 25 -13.32 -6.66 9.34
N CYS A 26 -14.39 -7.29 9.82
CA CYS A 26 -15.67 -6.63 10.07
C CYS A 26 -15.50 -5.30 10.83
N ARG A 27 -15.93 -4.18 10.23
CA ARG A 27 -15.71 -2.83 10.78
C ARG A 27 -16.25 -2.66 12.21
N ARG A 28 -17.27 -3.43 12.60
CA ARG A 28 -17.85 -3.36 13.96
C ARG A 28 -16.85 -3.77 15.05
N LYS A 29 -15.95 -4.73 14.78
CA LYS A 29 -14.93 -5.19 15.75
C LYS A 29 -13.99 -4.06 16.22
N PRO A 30 -13.18 -3.43 15.33
CA PRO A 30 -12.28 -2.36 15.74
C PRO A 30 -13.02 -1.12 16.25
N LEU A 31 -14.23 -0.84 15.74
CA LEU A 31 -15.05 0.27 16.22
C LEU A 31 -15.45 0.09 17.69
N MET A 32 -15.97 -1.08 18.07
CA MET A 32 -16.32 -1.37 19.47
C MET A 32 -15.07 -1.38 20.35
N ALA A 33 -13.97 -2.00 19.89
CA ALA A 33 -12.71 -2.04 20.63
C ALA A 33 -12.15 -0.65 20.91
N TYR A 34 -12.31 0.31 20.00
CA TYR A 34 -11.90 1.70 20.21
C TYR A 34 -12.60 2.35 21.41
N PHE A 35 -13.87 1.99 21.66
CA PHE A 35 -14.66 2.47 22.81
C PHE A 35 -14.57 1.56 24.04
N GLY A 36 -13.70 0.55 24.02
CA GLY A 36 -13.50 -0.37 25.16
C GLY A 36 -14.50 -1.52 25.23
N GLU A 37 -15.26 -1.75 24.17
CA GLU A 37 -16.21 -2.85 24.05
C GLU A 37 -15.66 -3.99 23.20
N THR A 38 -16.13 -5.22 23.43
CA THR A 38 -15.76 -6.40 22.64
C THR A 38 -16.93 -6.85 21.78
N TYR A 39 -16.72 -7.05 20.49
CA TYR A 39 -17.70 -7.68 19.60
C TYR A 39 -17.40 -9.19 19.48
N PRO A 40 -18.30 -10.08 19.90
CA PRO A 40 -18.01 -11.51 19.99
C PRO A 40 -18.08 -12.25 18.65
N ASN A 41 -18.73 -11.68 17.64
CA ASN A 41 -18.95 -12.34 16.34
C ASN A 41 -17.88 -11.95 15.33
N ASP A 42 -17.62 -12.85 14.38
CA ASP A 42 -16.67 -12.57 13.31
C ASP A 42 -17.16 -11.54 12.30
N GLU A 43 -18.46 -11.58 11.99
CA GLU A 43 -19.10 -10.71 11.02
C GLU A 43 -20.38 -10.09 11.59
N CYS A 44 -20.66 -8.84 11.18
CA CYS A 44 -21.89 -8.14 11.56
C CYS A 44 -22.99 -8.19 10.50
N GLY A 45 -22.66 -8.64 9.28
CA GLY A 45 -23.57 -8.73 8.13
C GLY A 45 -24.14 -7.40 7.62
N MET A 46 -23.59 -6.26 8.04
CA MET A 46 -24.14 -4.93 7.72
C MET A 46 -23.09 -3.86 7.38
N CYS A 47 -21.79 -4.09 7.61
CA CYS A 47 -20.74 -3.18 7.14
C CYS A 47 -20.26 -3.59 5.76
N ASP A 48 -19.69 -2.65 5.03
CA ASP A 48 -19.06 -2.85 3.73
C ASP A 48 -18.07 -4.02 3.72
N ASN A 49 -17.19 -4.20 4.71
CA ASN A 49 -16.29 -5.37 4.74
C ASN A 49 -17.01 -6.73 4.87
N CYS A 50 -18.24 -6.77 5.40
CA CYS A 50 -19.04 -8.00 5.48
C CYS A 50 -20.00 -8.14 4.29
N LEU A 51 -20.20 -7.06 3.53
CA LEU A 51 -21.10 -7.01 2.38
C LEU A 51 -20.33 -7.05 1.06
N SER A 52 -19.03 -6.77 1.09
CA SER A 52 -18.11 -7.00 -0.02
C SER A 52 -18.09 -8.49 -0.31
N VAL A 53 -18.51 -8.84 -1.52
CA VAL A 53 -18.30 -10.17 -2.08
C VAL A 53 -16.81 -10.28 -2.31
N ASP A 54 -16.16 -11.23 -1.63
CA ASP A 54 -14.74 -11.57 -1.69
C ASP A 54 -13.97 -10.75 -2.74
N ASP A 55 -13.39 -9.61 -2.32
CA ASP A 55 -12.29 -9.04 -3.09
C ASP A 55 -11.21 -10.11 -3.03
N ASP A 56 -11.14 -10.95 -4.08
CA ASP A 56 -10.17 -12.03 -4.21
C ASP A 56 -8.81 -11.44 -3.87
N VAL A 57 -8.26 -11.85 -2.73
CA VAL A 57 -6.92 -11.40 -2.31
C VAL A 57 -5.96 -11.96 -3.34
N GLU A 58 -5.59 -11.13 -4.32
CA GLU A 58 -4.67 -11.53 -5.36
C GLU A 58 -3.26 -11.69 -4.78
N ASP A 59 -2.63 -12.83 -5.08
CA ASP A 59 -1.23 -13.04 -4.75
C ASP A 59 -0.34 -12.25 -5.72
N LEU A 60 0.11 -11.08 -5.27
CA LEU A 60 1.04 -10.20 -5.98
C LEU A 60 2.50 -10.38 -5.56
N THR A 61 2.86 -11.53 -4.99
CA THR A 61 4.22 -11.79 -4.46
C THR A 61 5.30 -11.58 -5.54
N ILE A 62 5.06 -12.03 -6.77
CA ILE A 62 6.03 -11.90 -7.87
C ILE A 62 6.20 -10.43 -8.26
N GLN A 63 5.11 -9.69 -8.37
CA GLN A 63 5.10 -8.27 -8.73
C GLN A 63 5.78 -7.44 -7.64
N ALA A 64 5.51 -7.74 -6.37
CA ALA A 64 6.22 -7.14 -5.25
C ALA A 64 7.73 -7.41 -5.31
N GLN A 65 8.15 -8.65 -5.63
CA GLN A 65 9.56 -8.98 -5.81
C GLN A 65 10.19 -8.19 -6.97
N GLN A 66 9.51 -8.06 -8.11
CA GLN A 66 9.97 -7.26 -9.24
C GLN A 66 10.15 -5.79 -8.85
N PHE A 67 9.19 -5.21 -8.13
CA PHE A 67 9.22 -3.83 -7.69
C PHE A 67 10.37 -3.56 -6.71
N LEU A 68 10.51 -4.37 -5.67
CA LEU A 68 11.60 -4.28 -4.70
C LEU A 68 12.97 -4.51 -5.34
N SER A 69 13.06 -5.49 -6.25
CA SER A 69 14.29 -5.76 -7.02
C SER A 69 14.72 -4.55 -7.86
N THR A 70 13.76 -3.82 -8.42
CA THR A 70 13.99 -2.59 -9.19
C THR A 70 14.40 -1.41 -8.30
N ILE A 71 13.81 -1.27 -7.12
CA ILE A 71 14.24 -0.27 -6.11
C ILE A 71 15.72 -0.47 -5.76
N ILE A 72 16.12 -1.71 -5.46
CA ILE A 72 17.50 -2.05 -5.11
C ILE A 72 18.45 -1.78 -6.30
N ARG A 73 18.09 -2.23 -7.51
CA ARG A 73 18.92 -2.06 -8.73
C ARG A 73 19.06 -0.62 -9.20
N SER A 74 18.06 0.22 -8.91
CA SER A 74 18.12 1.67 -9.16
C SER A 74 18.81 2.45 -8.03
N GLY A 75 19.37 1.76 -7.03
CA GLY A 75 20.16 2.38 -5.96
C GLY A 75 19.33 3.15 -4.93
N GLU A 76 18.05 2.82 -4.76
CA GLU A 76 17.19 3.28 -3.65
C GLU A 76 17.01 4.82 -3.55
N LYS A 77 17.18 5.52 -4.68
CA LYS A 77 17.13 7.00 -4.76
C LYS A 77 15.90 7.54 -5.49
N PHE A 78 15.01 6.68 -5.97
CA PHE A 78 13.93 7.05 -6.87
C PHE A 78 12.56 6.72 -6.27
N GLY A 79 11.58 7.59 -6.52
CA GLY A 79 10.19 7.38 -6.11
C GLY A 79 9.45 6.38 -6.99
N ALA A 80 8.31 5.89 -6.49
CA ALA A 80 7.50 4.83 -7.10
C ALA A 80 7.18 5.04 -8.59
N THR A 81 6.88 6.28 -9.01
CA THR A 81 6.60 6.61 -10.41
C THR A 81 7.76 6.26 -11.35
N HIS A 82 9.00 6.50 -10.91
CA HIS A 82 10.20 6.17 -11.69
C HIS A 82 10.46 4.66 -11.70
N ILE A 83 10.17 3.97 -10.59
CA ILE A 83 10.26 2.52 -10.51
C ILE A 83 9.25 1.86 -11.49
N ALA A 84 8.01 2.35 -11.51
CA ALA A 84 6.99 1.93 -12.48
C ALA A 84 7.42 2.20 -13.93
N ASP A 85 8.06 3.34 -14.19
CA ASP A 85 8.62 3.66 -15.52
C ASP A 85 9.71 2.65 -15.95
N ILE A 86 10.60 2.22 -15.04
CA ILE A 86 11.62 1.20 -15.34
C ILE A 86 10.96 -0.15 -15.62
N LEU A 87 10.07 -0.61 -14.72
CA LEU A 87 9.38 -1.91 -14.86
C LEU A 87 8.59 -2.01 -16.16
N ARG A 88 7.99 -0.91 -16.60
CA ARG A 88 7.23 -0.84 -17.85
C ARG A 88 8.08 -0.58 -19.10
N GLY A 89 9.40 -0.48 -18.97
CA GLY A 89 10.27 -0.25 -20.12
C GLY A 89 10.10 1.15 -20.74
N SER A 90 9.84 2.16 -19.92
CA SER A 90 9.60 3.54 -20.35
C SER A 90 10.88 4.18 -20.90
N LYS A 91 10.73 4.88 -22.03
CA LYS A 91 11.79 5.72 -22.63
C LYS A 91 11.80 7.15 -22.08
N ALA A 92 11.22 7.36 -20.90
CA ALA A 92 11.24 8.67 -20.26
C ALA A 92 12.70 9.15 -20.09
N LYS A 93 12.93 10.45 -20.34
CA LYS A 93 14.26 11.05 -20.31
C LYS A 93 15.06 10.69 -19.06
N LYS A 94 14.41 10.73 -17.88
CA LYS A 94 15.04 10.40 -16.59
C LYS A 94 15.49 8.94 -16.49
N VAL A 95 14.78 8.00 -17.13
CA VAL A 95 15.18 6.58 -17.15
C VAL A 95 16.46 6.42 -17.95
N LEU A 96 16.52 7.03 -19.15
CA LEU A 96 17.66 6.96 -20.06
C LEU A 96 18.89 7.70 -19.51
N GLU A 97 18.70 8.87 -18.89
CA GLU A 97 19.79 9.64 -18.28
C GLU A 97 20.46 8.91 -17.11
N ASN A 98 19.73 8.01 -16.44
CA ASN A 98 20.28 7.17 -15.38
C ASN A 98 20.71 5.79 -15.87
N GLU A 99 20.69 5.55 -17.18
CA GLU A 99 21.02 4.27 -17.83
C GLU A 99 20.19 3.08 -17.31
N HIS A 100 18.99 3.35 -16.81
CA HIS A 100 18.15 2.32 -16.20
C HIS A 100 17.51 1.39 -17.23
N GLU A 101 17.57 1.70 -18.52
CA GLU A 101 17.24 0.79 -19.61
C GLU A 101 18.18 -0.42 -19.70
N LYS A 102 19.36 -0.35 -19.06
CA LYS A 102 20.33 -1.44 -18.98
C LYS A 102 20.08 -2.39 -17.81
N LEU A 103 19.16 -2.06 -16.90
CA LEU A 103 18.87 -2.89 -15.74
C LEU A 103 18.15 -4.17 -16.16
N SER A 104 18.45 -5.28 -15.47
CA SER A 104 17.80 -6.57 -15.71
C SER A 104 16.29 -6.55 -15.43
N THR A 105 15.79 -5.54 -14.71
CA THR A 105 14.37 -5.36 -14.39
C THR A 105 13.68 -4.34 -15.31
N TYR A 106 14.38 -3.82 -16.33
CA TYR A 106 13.75 -2.94 -17.31
C TYR A 106 12.77 -3.73 -18.19
N GLY A 107 11.51 -3.29 -18.21
CA GLY A 107 10.48 -3.88 -19.07
C GLY A 107 10.01 -5.28 -18.63
N ILE A 108 10.25 -5.70 -17.40
CA ILE A 108 9.78 -7.02 -16.90
C ILE A 108 8.34 -6.99 -16.36
N GLY A 109 7.78 -5.79 -16.14
CA GLY A 109 6.49 -5.55 -15.50
C GLY A 109 5.44 -5.00 -16.48
N LEU A 110 5.39 -5.53 -17.70
CA LEU A 110 4.51 -5.04 -18.78
C LEU A 110 3.03 -5.41 -18.59
N GLU A 111 2.75 -6.38 -17.71
CA GLU A 111 1.42 -6.89 -17.38
C GLU A 111 0.52 -5.83 -16.74
N PHE A 112 1.11 -4.89 -16.00
CA PHE A 112 0.37 -3.88 -15.24
C PHE A 112 0.56 -2.49 -15.83
N SER A 113 -0.53 -1.75 -15.92
CA SER A 113 -0.54 -0.32 -16.23
C SER A 113 0.34 0.47 -15.26
N LYS A 114 0.70 1.70 -15.63
CA LYS A 114 1.48 2.55 -14.71
C LYS A 114 0.71 2.80 -13.40
N ASP A 115 -0.61 2.93 -13.49
CA ASP A 115 -1.48 3.16 -12.35
C ASP A 115 -1.64 1.89 -11.49
N GLN A 116 -1.56 0.69 -12.07
CA GLN A 116 -1.58 -0.57 -11.32
C GLN A 116 -0.28 -0.84 -10.55
N TRP A 117 0.85 -0.25 -10.98
CA TRP A 117 2.11 -0.30 -10.25
C TRP A 117 2.21 0.73 -9.10
N MET A 118 1.20 1.59 -8.93
CA MET A 118 1.15 2.69 -7.98
C MET A 118 0.12 2.44 -6.89
#